data_AF-A0A7V8WH98-F1
#
_entry.id   AF-A0A7V8WH98-F1
#
_cell.length_a   1.000
_cell.length_b   1.000
_cell.length_c   1.000
_cell.angle_alpha   90.00
_cell.angle_beta   90.00
_cell.angle_gamma   90.00
#
_symmetry.space_group_name_H-M   'P 1'
#
loop_
_entity.id
_entity.type
_entity.pdbx_description
1 polymer ?
#
loop_
_entity_poly.entity_id
_entity_poly.type
_entity_poly.pdbx_seq_one_letter_code
_entity_poly.pdbx_strand_id
1 'polypeptide(L)'
;MPLTTGARLGPYEVIAAIGAGGMGEVYRARDTQLNRSVAIKVLPELRSGRRAALNHPNIAHIHGLEGDGSAGRPRALVMELVDGDDLSVLIARGPMPLTEALR
;
A
#
# COMPACT_ATOMS: atom_id res chain seq x y z
N MET A 1 4.95 10.77 -10.05
CA MET A 1 3.71 11.05 -10.82
C MET A 1 2.65 10.09 -10.34
N PRO A 2 1.39 10.55 -10.16
CA PRO A 2 0.30 9.70 -9.73
C PRO A 2 0.02 8.61 -10.78
N LEU A 3 -0.38 7.43 -10.33
CA LEU A 3 -0.81 6.36 -11.22
C LEU A 3 -2.27 6.58 -11.63
N THR A 4 -2.56 6.40 -12.91
CA THR A 4 -3.93 6.46 -13.43
C THR A 4 -4.57 5.08 -13.39
N THR A 5 -5.90 5.02 -13.26
CA THR A 5 -6.65 3.77 -13.48
C THR A 5 -6.33 3.19 -14.86
N GLY A 6 -6.13 1.88 -14.93
CA GLY A 6 -5.68 1.16 -16.13
C GLY A 6 -4.16 1.20 -16.36
N ALA A 7 -3.40 1.98 -15.60
CA ALA A 7 -1.94 1.93 -15.67
C ALA A 7 -1.44 0.54 -15.25
N ARG A 8 -0.36 0.07 -15.89
CA ARG A 8 0.28 -1.19 -15.56
C ARG A 8 1.65 -0.97 -14.96
N LEU A 9 1.95 -1.73 -13.91
CA LEU A 9 3.25 -1.80 -13.27
C LEU A 9 3.62 -3.28 -13.20
N GLY A 10 4.48 -3.74 -14.09
CA GLY A 10 4.74 -5.17 -14.25
C GLY A 10 3.42 -5.95 -14.46
N PRO A 11 3.14 -7.01 -13.67
CA PRO A 11 1.90 -7.80 -13.79
C PRO A 11 0.68 -7.12 -13.13
N TYR A 12 0.84 -5.95 -12.50
CA TYR A 12 -0.22 -5.31 -11.74
C TYR A 12 -0.94 -4.24 -12.54
N GLU A 13 -2.27 -4.29 -12.56
CA GLU A 13 -3.13 -3.29 -13.21
C GLU A 13 -3.82 -2.43 -12.14
N VAL A 14 -3.64 -1.11 -12.23
CA VAL A 14 -4.21 -0.14 -11.27
C VAL A 14 -5.72 -0.01 -11.49
N ILE A 15 -6.50 -0.24 -10.43
CA ILE A 15 -7.96 -0.14 -10.46
C ILE A 15 -8.40 1.24 -9.96
N ALA A 16 -7.91 1.67 -8.80
CA ALA A 16 -8.32 2.93 -8.18
C ALA A 16 -7.30 3.43 -7.16
N ALA A 17 -7.25 4.75 -6.94
CA ALA A 17 -6.59 5.32 -5.77
C ALA A 17 -7.43 5.03 -4.51
N ILE A 18 -6.78 4.60 -3.44
CA ILE A 18 -7.44 4.22 -2.17
C ILE A 18 -6.90 4.97 -0.95
N GLY A 19 -5.80 5.71 -1.09
CA GLY A 19 -5.30 6.56 -0.02
C GLY A 19 -4.17 7.46 -0.48
N ALA A 20 -4.00 8.60 0.18
CA ALA A 20 -2.90 9.52 -0.06
C ALA A 20 -2.49 10.20 1.25
N GLY A 21 -1.19 10.45 1.41
CA GLY A 21 -0.66 11.19 2.57
C GLY A 21 0.84 11.45 2.47
N GLY A 22 1.44 11.93 3.56
CA GLY A 22 2.85 12.31 3.59
C GLY A 22 3.84 11.17 3.30
N MET A 23 3.39 9.91 3.37
CA MET A 23 4.20 8.73 3.04
C MET A 23 4.02 8.23 1.60
N GLY A 24 3.26 8.96 0.78
CA GLY A 24 2.96 8.61 -0.61
C GLY A 24 1.49 8.26 -0.86
N GLU A 25 1.23 7.85 -2.09
CA GLU A 25 -0.09 7.48 -2.60
C GLU A 25 -0.24 5.97 -2.63
N VAL A 26 -1.44 5.47 -2.35
CA VAL A 26 -1.78 4.05 -2.31
C VAL A 26 -2.91 3.77 -3.28
N TYR A 27 -2.75 2.72 -4.07
CA TYR A 27 -3.68 2.31 -5.13
C TYR A 27 -4.09 0.85 -4.93
N ARG A 28 -5.36 0.54 -5.17
CA ARG A 28 -5.83 -0.84 -5.36
C ARG A 28 -5.48 -1.27 -6.77
N ALA A 29 -4.91 -2.47 -6.91
CA ALA A 29 -4.55 -3.04 -8.20
C ALA A 29 -4.92 -4.54 -8.26
N ARG A 30 -5.00 -5.08 -9.47
CA ARG A 30 -5.13 -6.52 -9.74
C ARG A 30 -3.77 -7.08 -10.14
N ASP A 31 -3.29 -8.07 -9.42
CA ASP A 31 -2.22 -8.95 -9.87
C ASP A 31 -2.79 -9.89 -10.95
N THR A 32 -2.40 -9.67 -12.20
CA THR A 32 -2.93 -10.42 -13.35
C THR A 32 -2.35 -11.83 -13.46
N GLN A 33 -1.25 -12.14 -12.77
CA GLN A 33 -0.63 -13.47 -12.79
C GLN A 33 -1.23 -14.39 -11.72
N LEU A 34 -1.41 -13.86 -10.50
CA LEU A 34 -1.98 -14.63 -9.38
C LEU A 34 -3.49 -14.40 -9.20
N ASN A 35 -4.09 -13.54 -10.02
CA ASN A 35 -5.51 -13.18 -10.01
C ASN A 35 -6.02 -12.76 -8.61
N ARG A 36 -5.27 -11.88 -7.95
CA ARG A 36 -5.60 -11.36 -6.60
C ARG A 36 -5.57 -9.83 -6.56
N SER A 37 -6.28 -9.25 -5.62
CA SER A 37 -6.20 -7.81 -5.35
C SER A 37 -5.00 -7.50 -4.46
N VAL A 38 -4.29 -6.41 -4.76
CA VAL A 38 -3.12 -5.94 -4.01
C VAL A 38 -3.19 -4.43 -3.79
N ALA A 39 -2.44 -3.94 -2.81
CA ALA A 39 -2.21 -2.51 -2.61
C ALA A 39 -0.83 -2.14 -3.16
N ILE A 40 -0.77 -1.05 -3.94
CA ILE A 40 0.47 -0.49 -4.48
C ILE A 40 0.70 0.87 -3.85
N LYS A 41 1.78 1.02 -3.09
CA LYS A 41 2.19 2.30 -2.51
C LYS A 41 3.32 2.92 -3.32
N VAL A 42 3.06 4.05 -3.97
CA VAL A 42 4.04 4.83 -4.71
C VAL A 42 4.82 5.71 -3.73
N LEU A 43 6.15 5.65 -3.81
CA LEU A 43 7.04 6.33 -2.87
C LEU A 43 7.58 7.61 -3.51
N PRO A 44 7.33 8.80 -2.92
CA PRO A 44 7.70 10.08 -3.53
C PRO A 44 9.22 10.22 -3.71
N GLU A 45 10.04 9.89 -2.70
CA GLU A 45 11.48 9.65 -2.79
C GLU A 45 11.89 8.73 -1.62
N LEU A 46 12.86 7.84 -1.82
CA LEU A 46 13.23 6.81 -0.85
C LEU A 46 13.70 7.40 0.49
N ARG A 47 12.80 7.41 1.48
CA ARG A 47 13.22 7.08 2.85
C ARG A 47 13.59 5.60 2.81
N SER A 48 14.88 5.31 2.72
CA SER A 48 15.45 3.96 2.88
C SER A 48 15.23 3.47 4.32
N GLY A 49 14.00 3.10 4.66
CA GLY A 49 13.71 2.29 5.82
C GLY A 49 14.09 0.84 5.53
N ARG A 50 14.83 0.20 6.44
CA ARG A 50 15.05 -1.25 6.37
C ARG A 50 13.68 -1.93 6.45
N ARG A 51 13.32 -2.65 5.40
CA ARG A 51 12.13 -3.49 5.36
C ARG A 51 12.55 -4.86 5.88
N ALA A 52 12.05 -5.23 7.05
CA ALA A 52 12.26 -6.58 7.55
C ALA A 52 11.25 -7.51 6.87
N ALA A 53 11.67 -8.73 6.52
CA ALA A 53 10.78 -9.78 6.05
C ALA A 53 9.96 -10.27 7.25
N LEU A 54 8.90 -9.53 7.57
CA LEU A 54 8.01 -9.81 8.68
C LEU A 54 6.79 -10.57 8.15
N ASN A 55 6.47 -11.67 8.82
CA ASN A 55 5.26 -12.44 8.57
C ASN A 55 4.48 -12.53 9.88
N HIS A 56 3.50 -11.65 10.06
CA HIS A 56 2.70 -11.54 11.27
C HIS A 56 1.27 -11.12 10.90
N PRO A 57 0.21 -11.66 11.51
CA PRO A 57 -1.18 -11.38 11.15
C PRO A 57 -1.58 -9.89 11.23
N ASN A 58 -0.87 -9.09 12.02
CA ASN A 58 -1.12 -7.65 12.17
C ASN A 58 -0.15 -6.77 11.36
N ILE A 59 0.61 -7.36 10.42
CA ILE A 59 1.56 -6.64 9.57
C ILE A 59 1.26 -7.02 8.13
N ALA A 60 0.80 -6.05 7.33
CA ALA A 60 0.50 -6.26 5.92
C ALA A 60 1.72 -6.83 5.19
N HIS A 61 1.51 -7.96 4.51
CA HIS A 61 2.61 -8.67 3.87
C HIS A 61 3.14 -7.91 2.65
N ILE A 62 4.46 -7.84 2.48
CA ILE A 62 5.09 -7.26 1.29
C ILE A 62 5.24 -8.36 0.24
N HIS A 63 4.57 -8.20 -0.91
CA HIS A 63 4.72 -9.12 -2.04
C HIS A 63 5.94 -8.80 -2.89
N GLY A 64 6.34 -7.52 -2.96
CA GLY A 64 7.48 -7.14 -3.78
C GLY A 64 7.69 -5.64 -3.93
N LEU A 65 8.60 -5.32 -4.82
CA LEU A 65 9.05 -3.98 -5.15
C LEU A 65 9.03 -3.83 -6.65
N GLU A 66 8.44 -2.75 -7.14
CA GLU A 66 8.26 -2.52 -8.57
C GLU A 66 8.73 -1.12 -8.99
N GLY A 67 9.13 -1.03 -10.25
CA GLY A 67 9.47 0.21 -10.93
C GLY A 67 10.96 0.47 -11.13
N ASP A 68 11.24 1.24 -12.17
CA ASP A 68 12.54 1.74 -12.61
C ASP A 68 12.77 3.15 -12.04
N GLY A 69 12.96 3.27 -10.73
CA GLY A 69 13.41 4.55 -10.19
C GLY A 69 14.74 4.94 -10.80
N SER A 70 14.94 6.25 -10.94
CA SER A 70 16.24 6.80 -11.29
C SER A 70 17.28 6.22 -10.30
N ALA A 71 18.38 5.69 -10.82
CA ALA A 71 19.41 4.95 -10.07
C ALA A 71 19.00 3.57 -9.48
N GLY A 72 18.14 2.80 -10.16
CA GLY A 72 17.90 1.38 -9.83
C GLY A 72 17.09 1.15 -8.55
N ARG A 73 16.27 2.14 -8.19
CA ARG A 73 15.49 2.17 -6.96
C ARG A 73 14.01 1.85 -7.25
N PRO A 74 13.33 0.98 -6.51
CA PRO A 74 11.92 0.72 -6.78
C PRO A 74 11.04 1.94 -6.46
N ARG A 75 10.13 2.29 -7.37
CA ARG A 75 9.19 3.42 -7.22
C ARG A 75 7.93 3.04 -6.44
N ALA A 76 7.63 1.75 -6.35
CA ALA A 76 6.43 1.27 -5.68
C ALA A 76 6.69 0.04 -4.80
N LEU A 77 5.91 -0.04 -3.73
CA LEU A 77 5.79 -1.21 -2.87
C LEU A 77 4.49 -1.93 -3.18
N VAL A 78 4.58 -3.22 -3.49
CA VAL A 78 3.42 -4.09 -3.66
C VAL A 78 3.21 -4.87 -2.38
N MET A 79 2.02 -4.76 -1.80
CA MET A 79 1.69 -5.35 -0.52
C MET A 79 0.26 -5.89 -0.52
N GLU A 80 -0.03 -6.68 0.50
CA GLU A 80 -1.36 -7.16 0.82
C GLU A 80 -2.36 -5.99 0.87
N LEU A 81 -3.52 -6.22 0.25
CA LEU A 81 -4.66 -5.34 0.38
C LEU A 81 -5.47 -5.78 1.58
N VAL A 82 -5.44 -4.98 2.65
CA VAL A 82 -6.29 -5.19 3.83
C VAL A 82 -7.62 -4.49 3.61
N ASP A 83 -8.71 -5.24 3.74
CA ASP A 83 -10.06 -4.67 3.70
C ASP A 83 -10.42 -4.04 5.05
N GLY A 84 -11.00 -2.84 5.02
CA GLY A 84 -11.41 -2.11 6.21
C GLY A 84 -11.14 -0.61 6.11
N ASP A 85 -11.53 0.11 7.16
CA ASP A 85 -11.22 1.53 7.33
C ASP A 85 -9.84 1.70 7.96
N ASP A 86 -9.09 2.71 7.55
CA ASP A 86 -7.87 3.09 8.26
C ASP A 86 -8.19 3.73 9.63
N LEU A 87 -7.19 3.79 10.50
CA LEU A 87 -7.36 4.35 11.84
C LEU A 87 -7.79 5.83 11.81
N SER A 88 -7.40 6.59 10.78
CA SER A 88 -7.78 8.01 10.66
C SER A 88 -9.27 8.17 10.40
N VAL A 89 -9.88 7.28 9.62
CA VAL A 89 -11.32 7.20 9.41
C VAL A 89 -12.04 6.82 10.70
N LEU A 90 -11.51 5.84 11.45
CA LEU A 90 -12.12 5.41 12.71
C LEU A 90 -12.12 6.51 13.77
N ILE A 91 -10.99 7.18 14.01
CA ILE A 91 -10.89 8.24 15.01
C ILE A 91 -11.66 9.51 14.62
N ALA A 92 -11.87 9.76 13.32
CA ALA A 92 -12.69 10.87 12.85
C ALA A 92 -14.18 10.72 13.22
N ARG A 93 -14.65 9.50 13.51
CA ARG A 93 -16.03 9.23 13.95
C ARG A 93 -16.29 9.64 15.41
N GLY A 94 -15.25 9.97 16.16
CA GLY A 94 -15.31 10.35 17.56
C GLY A 94 -14.47 9.44 18.46
N PRO A 95 -14.55 9.63 19.79
CA PRO A 95 -13.76 8.87 20.74
C PRO A 95 -14.02 7.36 20.63
N MET A 96 -12.94 6.59 20.51
CA MET A 96 -12.98 5.13 20.52
C MET A 96 -13.11 4.63 21.98
N PRO A 97 -13.97 3.63 22.27
CA PRO A 97 -14.02 2.99 23.58
C PRO A 97 -12.66 2.46 24.00
N LEU A 98 -12.31 2.64 25.29
CA LEU A 98 -10.98 2.24 25.81
C LEU A 98 -10.65 0.77 25.55
N THR A 99 -11.64 -0.11 25.62
CA THR A 99 -11.47 -1.55 25.36
C THR A 99 -11.12 -1.87 23.91
N GLU A 100 -11.51 -1.02 22.96
CA GLU A 100 -11.16 -1.15 21.55
C GLU A 100 -9.78 -0.55 21.28
N ALA A 101 -9.45 0.57 21.93
CA ALA A 101 -8.15 1.22 21.80
C ALA A 101 -6.97 0.42 22.41
N LEU A 102 -7.24 -0.50 23.35
CA LEU A 102 -6.24 -1.32 24.04
C LEU A 102 -6.00 -2.70 23.41
N ARG A 103 -6.68 -3.04 22.31
CA ARG A 103 -6.46 -4.28 21.56
C ARG A 103 -5.30 -4.15 20.59
#